data_AF-A0A522FLS1-F1
#
_entry.id   AF-A0A522FLS1-F1
#
_cell.length_a   1.000
_cell.length_b   1.000
_cell.length_c   1.000
_cell.angle_alpha   90.00
_cell.angle_beta   90.00
_cell.angle_gamma   90.00
#
_symmetry.space_group_name_H-M   'P 1'
#
loop_
_entity.id
_entity.type
_entity.pdbx_description
1 polymer ?
#
loop_
_entity_poly.entity_id
_entity_poly.type
_entity_poly.pdbx_seq_one_letter_code
_entity_poly.pdbx_strand_id
1 'polypeptide(L)'
;MKDKSHIITIFSLVIIFVIIGFIVDWFLHPESFDKYGHYRWNAVNEILSQKVVNQNIKTCAKCHDNIYQLHQKDAHYNVPCVDCHGAGNLHVTFHQGGKDSAKITKAQAVIGKKYTLEGCLFCHRKLKSRPSDFPQINQEEHYKFLNVKSLSTKCIECHSPHEPIFLLTDVKESRLHPIVYKCTDCHDKKPVRDFNEVPDHPKIFECKDCHSDIVKSFDERPHHKYVECRTCHLFHKENETVGRMYKNGNAKFCLLCHEKKDFKSDKYPPKIEWPSHLGNLKFLVNVDQRICLDCHSNQIHKMNLKANSNPHPNNWKFEHKKYVNAKSDVKQVYACGFCHTKNDCYNCHQVEIPHSEDFIQGGHKDVVAKKGKQVCAKCHNQDFCAQCH
;
A
#
# COMPACT_ATOMS: atom_id res chain seq x y z
N MET A 1 13.02 46.47 -66.27
CA MET A 1 13.45 46.56 -64.86
C MET A 1 12.44 45.77 -64.03
N LYS A 2 12.86 44.68 -63.35
CA LYS A 2 11.95 43.89 -62.50
C LYS A 2 11.47 44.75 -61.33
N ASP A 3 10.17 44.69 -61.05
CA ASP A 3 9.50 45.44 -60.00
C ASP A 3 10.13 45.16 -58.63
N LYS A 4 10.90 46.11 -58.11
CA LYS A 4 11.58 46.01 -56.80
C LYS A 4 10.67 46.36 -55.63
N SER A 5 9.42 46.79 -55.90
CA SER A 5 8.47 47.23 -54.88
C SER A 5 8.20 46.14 -53.84
N HIS A 6 8.04 44.89 -54.28
CA HIS A 6 7.77 43.77 -53.38
C HIS A 6 8.92 43.50 -52.40
N ILE A 7 10.17 43.59 -52.87
CA ILE A 7 11.37 43.41 -52.04
C ILE A 7 11.45 44.55 -51.01
N ILE A 8 11.26 45.80 -51.43
CA ILE A 8 11.31 46.96 -50.53
C ILE A 8 10.20 46.88 -49.46
N THR A 9 8.99 46.48 -49.84
CA THR A 9 7.87 46.32 -48.90
C THR A 9 8.16 45.24 -47.85
N ILE A 10 8.67 44.08 -48.27
CA ILE A 10 9.01 42.99 -47.32
C ILE A 10 10.11 43.44 -46.35
N PHE A 11 11.22 44.00 -46.86
CA PHE A 11 12.31 44.45 -45.99
C PHE A 11 11.88 45.59 -45.06
N SER A 12 11.04 46.53 -45.53
CA SER A 12 10.50 47.59 -44.66
C SER A 12 9.63 47.02 -43.55
N LEU A 13 8.75 46.05 -43.86
CA LEU A 13 7.93 45.39 -42.84
C LEU A 13 8.80 44.66 -41.82
N VAL A 14 9.82 43.90 -42.27
CA VAL A 14 10.76 43.22 -41.37
C VAL A 14 11.46 44.21 -40.45
N ILE A 15 11.96 45.34 -40.98
CA ILE A 15 12.61 46.37 -40.18
C ILE A 15 11.63 46.96 -39.16
N ILE A 16 10.39 47.26 -39.56
CA ILE A 16 9.34 47.74 -38.66
C ILE A 16 9.09 46.72 -37.53
N PHE A 17 8.95 45.42 -37.86
CA PHE A 17 8.75 44.37 -36.85
C PHE A 17 9.96 44.24 -35.90
N VAL A 18 11.18 44.39 -36.42
CA VAL A 18 12.40 44.37 -35.59
C VAL A 18 12.43 45.58 -34.64
N ILE A 19 12.12 46.78 -35.13
CA ILE A 19 12.05 48.00 -34.32
C ILE A 19 10.98 47.85 -33.23
N ILE A 20 9.78 47.36 -33.60
CA ILE A 20 8.71 47.08 -32.64
C ILE A 20 9.21 46.05 -31.61
N GLY A 21 9.90 45.00 -32.04
CA GLY A 21 10.48 43.99 -31.15
C GLY A 21 11.42 44.58 -30.11
N PHE A 22 12.33 45.48 -30.51
CA PHE A 22 13.24 46.16 -29.57
C PHE A 22 12.51 47.09 -28.60
N ILE A 23 11.48 47.82 -29.07
CA ILE A 23 10.68 48.69 -28.19
C ILE A 23 9.91 47.85 -27.16
N VAL A 24 9.32 46.73 -27.59
CA VAL A 24 8.59 45.80 -26.72
C VAL A 24 9.54 45.15 -25.71
N ASP A 25 10.71 44.69 -26.14
CA ASP A 25 11.73 44.14 -25.23
C ASP A 25 12.13 45.20 -24.21
N TRP A 26 12.51 46.41 -24.64
CA TRP A 26 12.88 47.48 -23.72
C TRP A 26 11.80 47.82 -22.68
N PHE A 27 10.51 47.79 -23.06
CA PHE A 27 9.41 48.09 -22.16
C PHE A 27 9.01 46.92 -21.24
N LEU A 28 9.12 45.67 -21.71
CA LEU A 28 8.69 44.49 -20.96
C LEU A 28 9.83 43.77 -20.24
N HIS A 29 11.09 44.09 -20.53
CA HIS A 29 12.25 43.49 -19.90
C HIS A 29 12.36 43.95 -18.44
N PRO A 30 12.10 43.06 -17.46
CA PRO A 30 12.15 43.45 -16.06
C PRO A 30 13.58 43.84 -15.65
N GLU A 31 13.75 44.89 -14.85
CA GLU A 31 15.09 45.33 -14.37
C GLU A 31 15.92 44.22 -13.69
N SER A 32 15.24 43.21 -13.14
CA SER A 32 15.85 42.10 -12.41
C SER A 32 16.01 40.83 -13.25
N PHE A 33 15.66 40.86 -14.54
CA PHE A 33 15.81 39.72 -15.45
C PHE A 33 17.28 39.49 -15.79
N ASP A 34 17.67 38.23 -15.99
CA ASP A 34 19.04 37.77 -16.28
C ASP A 34 20.13 38.09 -15.24
N LYS A 35 19.82 38.81 -14.15
CA LYS A 35 20.80 39.19 -13.10
C LYS A 35 21.52 37.99 -12.46
N TYR A 36 20.82 36.88 -12.26
CA TYR A 36 21.35 35.65 -11.63
C TYR A 36 20.90 34.37 -12.36
N GLY A 37 20.59 34.47 -13.65
CA GLY A 37 20.05 33.39 -14.48
C GLY A 37 18.80 33.82 -15.25
N HIS A 38 18.35 32.97 -16.18
CA HIS A 38 17.31 33.31 -17.17
C HIS A 38 15.89 33.35 -16.61
N TYR A 39 15.66 34.28 -15.68
CA TYR A 39 14.41 34.54 -14.99
C TYR A 39 14.43 35.93 -14.35
N ARG A 40 13.24 36.43 -13.95
CA ARG A 40 13.09 37.69 -13.21
C ARG A 40 13.45 37.48 -11.73
N TRP A 41 14.59 37.99 -11.28
CA TRP A 41 15.07 37.77 -9.92
C TRP A 41 14.09 38.24 -8.83
N ASN A 42 13.44 39.40 -9.00
CA ASN A 42 12.47 39.90 -8.01
C ASN A 42 11.27 38.96 -7.80
N ALA A 43 10.97 38.10 -8.78
CA ALA A 43 9.92 37.10 -8.66
C ALA A 43 10.17 36.13 -7.50
N VAL A 44 11.43 35.86 -7.13
CA VAL A 44 11.76 34.96 -6.01
C VAL A 44 11.21 35.51 -4.71
N ASN A 45 11.51 36.76 -4.38
CA ASN A 45 11.02 37.39 -3.15
C ASN A 45 9.49 37.57 -3.17
N GLU A 46 8.93 37.90 -4.34
CA GLU A 46 7.47 37.97 -4.50
C GLU A 46 6.81 36.62 -4.21
N ILE A 47 7.30 35.52 -4.79
CA ILE A 47 6.80 34.16 -4.56
C ILE A 47 6.97 33.76 -3.09
N LEU A 48 8.13 34.04 -2.48
CA LEU A 48 8.38 33.75 -1.06
C LEU A 48 7.45 34.55 -0.13
N SER A 49 7.01 35.74 -0.53
CA SER A 49 6.08 36.56 0.24
C SER A 49 4.62 36.11 0.12
N GLN A 50 4.30 35.20 -0.82
CA GLN A 50 2.94 34.71 -0.97
C GLN A 50 2.50 33.89 0.25
N LYS A 51 1.24 34.04 0.64
CA LYS A 51 0.66 33.26 1.72
C LYS A 51 0.61 31.79 1.33
N VAL A 52 1.16 30.91 2.18
CA VAL A 52 1.11 29.47 1.97
C VAL A 52 -0.35 28.99 2.08
N VAL A 53 -0.90 28.59 0.94
CA VAL A 53 -2.25 28.02 0.84
C VAL A 53 -2.20 26.49 0.93
N ASN A 54 -1.31 25.85 0.17
CA ASN A 54 -1.14 24.40 0.21
C ASN A 54 -0.33 23.96 1.43
N GLN A 55 -0.90 23.09 2.25
CA GLN A 55 -0.25 22.55 3.43
C GLN A 55 0.76 21.45 3.09
N ASN A 56 1.84 21.39 3.86
CA ASN A 56 2.80 20.30 3.78
C ASN A 56 2.25 19.04 4.47
N ILE A 57 2.59 17.86 3.94
CA ILE A 57 2.22 16.56 4.53
C ILE A 57 2.59 16.44 6.02
N LYS A 58 3.72 17.02 6.44
CA LYS A 58 4.16 17.04 7.84
C LYS A 58 3.22 17.85 8.74
N THR A 59 2.55 18.87 8.22
CA THR A 59 1.52 19.60 8.97
C THR A 59 0.33 18.69 9.24
N CYS A 60 -0.10 17.92 8.24
CA CYS A 60 -1.19 16.95 8.39
C CYS A 60 -0.85 15.85 9.38
N ALA A 61 0.39 15.34 9.36
CA ALA A 61 0.86 14.27 10.25
C ALA A 61 0.75 14.60 11.75
N LYS A 62 0.85 15.89 12.13
CA LYS A 62 0.71 16.32 13.53
C LYS A 62 -0.66 15.97 14.14
N CYS A 63 -1.71 15.90 13.34
CA CYS A 63 -3.06 15.57 13.79
C CYS A 63 -3.57 14.23 13.22
N HIS A 64 -2.99 13.75 12.12
CA HIS A 64 -3.41 12.55 11.39
C HIS A 64 -2.28 11.53 11.24
N ASP A 65 -1.49 11.30 12.29
CA ASP A 65 -0.32 10.42 12.24
C ASP A 65 -0.66 9.01 11.73
N ASN A 66 -1.74 8.39 12.21
CA ASN A 66 -2.16 7.06 11.75
C ASN A 66 -2.39 6.99 10.23
N ILE A 67 -2.97 8.03 9.63
CA ILE A 67 -3.21 8.10 8.17
C ILE A 67 -1.89 8.38 7.45
N TYR A 68 -1.05 9.26 8.01
CA TYR A 68 0.26 9.55 7.49
C TYR A 68 1.14 8.29 7.43
N GLN A 69 1.24 7.53 8.53
CA GLN A 69 2.00 6.28 8.56
C GLN A 69 1.45 5.27 7.54
N LEU A 70 0.12 5.14 7.43
CA LEU A 70 -0.52 4.28 6.44
C LEU A 70 -0.16 4.67 4.99
N HIS A 71 -0.17 5.97 4.69
CA HIS A 71 0.19 6.50 3.38
C HIS A 71 1.68 6.34 3.05
N GLN A 72 2.55 6.53 4.03
CA GLN A 72 4.00 6.47 3.86
C GLN A 72 4.53 5.07 3.50
N LYS A 73 3.76 4.02 3.79
CA LYS A 73 4.16 2.63 3.50
C LYS A 73 3.64 2.07 2.18
N ASP A 74 2.74 2.76 1.47
CA ASP A 74 2.11 2.28 0.23
C ASP A 74 2.59 3.07 -1.01
N ALA A 75 2.15 2.68 -2.20
CA ALA A 75 2.62 3.20 -3.49
C ALA A 75 2.31 4.70 -3.73
N HIS A 76 1.35 5.27 -2.99
CA HIS A 76 1.07 6.71 -3.05
C HIS A 76 1.98 7.55 -2.15
N TYR A 77 2.99 6.99 -1.47
CA TYR A 77 3.82 7.72 -0.50
C TYR A 77 4.39 9.08 -0.98
N ASN A 78 4.61 9.26 -2.29
CA ASN A 78 5.08 10.50 -2.92
C ASN A 78 3.98 11.46 -3.38
N VAL A 79 2.70 11.09 -3.26
CA VAL A 79 1.54 11.94 -3.60
C VAL A 79 1.20 12.81 -2.38
N PRO A 80 1.35 14.13 -2.44
CA PRO A 80 0.95 15.02 -1.35
C PRO A 80 -0.54 14.91 -1.02
N CYS A 81 -0.90 15.01 0.27
CA CYS A 81 -2.31 14.96 0.69
C CYS A 81 -3.17 16.02 -0.02
N VAL A 82 -2.59 17.20 -0.30
CA VAL A 82 -3.28 18.33 -0.93
C VAL A 82 -3.70 18.06 -2.37
N ASP A 83 -3.07 17.12 -3.06
CA ASP A 83 -3.40 16.78 -4.45
C ASP A 83 -4.78 16.10 -4.54
N CYS A 84 -5.18 15.39 -3.48
CA CYS A 84 -6.49 14.75 -3.37
C CYS A 84 -7.47 15.54 -2.50
N HIS A 85 -7.00 16.18 -1.44
CA HIS A 85 -7.83 16.86 -0.44
C HIS A 85 -7.98 18.37 -0.65
N GLY A 86 -7.21 18.95 -1.56
CA GLY A 86 -7.07 20.39 -1.73
C GLY A 86 -6.15 21.02 -0.69
N ALA A 87 -6.01 22.35 -0.77
CA ALA A 87 -4.98 23.11 -0.08
C ALA A 87 -4.87 22.89 1.43
N GLY A 88 -6.00 22.72 2.13
CA GLY A 88 -6.04 22.39 3.56
C GLY A 88 -5.70 23.52 4.54
N ASN A 89 -5.30 24.72 4.09
CA ASN A 89 -5.01 25.86 4.97
C ASN A 89 -6.20 26.22 5.88
N LEU A 90 -7.41 26.34 5.35
CA LEU A 90 -8.59 26.71 6.15
C LEU A 90 -8.89 25.65 7.22
N HIS A 91 -8.73 24.37 6.87
CA HIS A 91 -8.88 23.26 7.80
C HIS A 91 -7.86 23.33 8.94
N VAL A 92 -6.59 23.47 8.60
CA VAL A 92 -5.50 23.56 9.57
C VAL A 92 -5.66 24.78 10.48
N THR A 93 -5.89 25.98 9.92
CA THR A 93 -6.07 27.21 10.70
C THR A 93 -7.29 27.13 11.62
N PHE A 94 -8.40 26.56 11.15
CA PHE A 94 -9.60 26.40 11.99
C PHE A 94 -9.32 25.52 13.21
N HIS A 95 -8.64 24.38 13.02
CA HIS A 95 -8.39 23.42 14.10
C HIS A 95 -7.21 23.80 15.01
N GLN A 96 -6.24 24.59 14.52
CA GLN A 96 -5.15 25.14 15.35
C GLN A 96 -5.63 26.25 16.29
N GLY A 97 -6.76 26.89 16.00
CA GLY A 97 -7.32 27.98 16.80
C GLY A 97 -6.61 29.32 16.60
N GLY A 98 -6.90 30.28 17.48
CA GLY A 98 -6.35 31.64 17.44
C GLY A 98 -7.25 32.68 16.78
N LYS A 99 -6.75 33.90 16.62
CA LYS A 99 -7.55 35.04 16.11
C LYS A 99 -8.05 34.82 14.68
N ASP A 100 -7.28 34.11 13.86
CA ASP A 100 -7.64 33.86 12.46
C ASP A 100 -8.65 32.72 12.30
N SER A 101 -8.75 31.79 13.26
CA SER A 101 -9.75 30.71 13.22
C SER A 101 -11.17 31.24 13.41
N ALA A 102 -11.34 32.34 14.15
CA ALA A 102 -12.64 32.98 14.40
C ALA A 102 -13.32 33.49 13.11
N LYS A 103 -12.56 33.68 12.02
CA LYS A 103 -13.07 34.12 10.72
C LYS A 103 -13.44 32.96 9.80
N ILE A 104 -13.18 31.72 10.19
CA ILE A 104 -13.37 30.53 9.37
C ILE A 104 -14.58 29.77 9.91
N THR A 105 -15.58 29.56 9.06
CA THR A 105 -16.73 28.74 9.41
C THR A 105 -16.35 27.25 9.41
N LYS A 106 -17.06 26.45 10.19
CA LYS A 106 -16.91 24.98 10.16
C LYS A 106 -17.05 24.42 8.75
N ALA A 107 -17.98 24.95 7.95
CA ALA A 107 -18.20 24.51 6.56
C ALA A 107 -16.98 24.75 5.67
N GLN A 108 -16.30 25.91 5.81
CA GLN A 108 -15.07 26.22 5.08
C GLN A 108 -13.88 25.36 5.52
N ALA A 109 -13.86 24.92 6.78
CA ALA A 109 -12.81 24.07 7.33
C ALA A 109 -12.97 22.58 6.97
N VAL A 110 -14.10 22.17 6.38
CA VAL A 110 -14.29 20.77 5.98
C VAL A 110 -13.47 20.46 4.74
N ILE A 111 -12.56 19.50 4.87
CA ILE A 111 -11.91 18.87 3.72
C ILE A 111 -12.94 17.99 3.00
N GLY A 112 -13.27 18.36 1.77
CA GLY A 112 -14.22 17.63 0.94
C GLY A 112 -13.70 16.22 0.61
N LYS A 113 -14.51 15.19 0.89
CA LYS A 113 -14.26 13.79 0.49
C LYS A 113 -14.82 13.51 -0.91
N LYS A 114 -14.53 14.36 -1.89
CA LYS A 114 -15.03 14.18 -3.27
C LYS A 114 -14.12 13.24 -4.06
N TYR A 115 -14.04 11.98 -3.62
CA TYR A 115 -13.39 10.92 -4.39
C TYR A 115 -14.35 10.47 -5.49
N THR A 116 -14.36 11.24 -6.58
CA THR A 116 -15.07 10.84 -7.80
C THR A 116 -14.23 9.82 -8.56
N LEU A 117 -14.89 9.04 -9.41
CA LEU A 117 -14.23 8.15 -10.36
C LEU A 117 -13.18 8.92 -11.20
N GLU A 118 -13.55 10.11 -11.68
CA GLU A 118 -12.67 10.96 -12.47
C GLU A 118 -11.47 11.52 -11.71
N GLY A 119 -11.57 11.73 -10.39
CA GLY A 119 -10.43 12.16 -9.58
C GLY A 119 -9.28 11.15 -9.61
N CYS A 120 -9.59 9.85 -9.53
CA CYS A 120 -8.58 8.79 -9.63
C CYS A 120 -8.08 8.62 -11.07
N LEU A 121 -9.00 8.65 -12.04
CA LEU A 121 -8.66 8.49 -13.46
C LEU A 121 -7.86 9.66 -14.02
N PHE A 122 -7.92 10.83 -13.37
CA PHE A 122 -7.07 11.96 -13.73
C PHE A 122 -5.61 11.54 -13.80
N CYS A 123 -5.13 10.73 -12.84
CA CYS A 123 -3.76 10.17 -12.88
C CYS A 123 -3.71 8.76 -13.48
N HIS A 124 -4.65 7.87 -13.15
CA HIS A 124 -4.53 6.44 -13.46
C HIS A 124 -5.16 5.98 -14.77
N ARG A 125 -5.81 6.85 -15.54
CA ARG A 125 -6.33 6.47 -16.85
C ARG A 125 -5.20 6.06 -17.79
N LYS A 126 -5.40 4.96 -18.51
CA LYS A 126 -4.52 4.52 -19.59
C LYS A 126 -4.54 5.54 -20.73
N LEU A 127 -3.38 6.18 -20.96
CA LEU A 127 -3.15 7.15 -22.04
C LEU A 127 -1.89 6.77 -22.81
N LYS A 128 -1.91 6.91 -24.13
CA LYS A 128 -0.74 6.60 -24.99
C LYS A 128 0.49 7.43 -24.68
N SER A 129 0.31 8.66 -24.19
CA SER A 129 1.39 9.59 -23.88
C SER A 129 2.00 9.39 -22.50
N ARG A 130 1.44 8.50 -21.66
CA ARG A 130 1.93 8.25 -20.31
C ARG A 130 2.97 7.13 -20.30
N PRO A 131 4.03 7.25 -19.49
CA PRO A 131 5.00 6.17 -19.29
C PRO A 131 4.34 4.83 -18.92
N SER A 132 4.80 3.73 -19.50
CA SER A 132 4.26 2.39 -19.27
C SER A 132 4.53 1.85 -17.86
N ASP A 133 5.53 2.41 -17.18
CA ASP A 133 5.92 2.09 -15.81
C ASP A 133 5.07 2.80 -14.75
N PHE A 134 4.34 3.85 -15.11
CA PHE A 134 3.33 4.46 -14.25
C PHE A 134 2.08 3.55 -14.19
N PRO A 135 1.50 3.27 -13.00
CA PRO A 135 0.30 2.45 -12.88
C PRO A 135 -0.90 3.06 -13.60
N GLN A 136 -1.29 2.44 -14.72
CA GLN A 136 -2.40 2.88 -15.57
C GLN A 136 -3.42 1.76 -15.75
N ILE A 137 -4.70 2.13 -15.84
CA ILE A 137 -5.81 1.22 -16.05
C ILE A 137 -6.74 1.70 -17.16
N ASN A 138 -7.29 0.76 -17.91
CA ASN A 138 -8.57 0.94 -18.57
C ASN A 138 -9.65 0.48 -17.57
N GLN A 139 -10.62 1.36 -17.28
CA GLN A 139 -11.62 1.09 -16.24
C GLN A 139 -12.50 -0.13 -16.57
N GLU A 140 -12.95 -0.25 -17.82
CA GLU A 140 -13.82 -1.35 -18.24
C GLU A 140 -13.09 -2.70 -18.14
N GLU A 141 -11.84 -2.75 -18.61
CA GLU A 141 -10.99 -3.94 -18.49
C GLU A 141 -10.75 -4.30 -17.01
N HIS A 142 -10.46 -3.30 -16.17
CA HIS A 142 -10.24 -3.48 -14.74
C HIS A 142 -11.48 -4.03 -14.01
N TYR A 143 -12.67 -3.54 -14.36
CA TYR A 143 -13.92 -3.97 -13.73
C TYR A 143 -14.35 -5.35 -14.21
N LYS A 144 -14.11 -5.65 -15.49
CA LYS A 144 -14.37 -6.97 -16.08
C LYS A 144 -13.57 -8.06 -15.38
N PHE A 145 -12.29 -7.81 -15.10
CA PHE A 145 -11.44 -8.76 -14.37
C PHE A 145 -12.03 -9.16 -13.00
N LEU A 146 -12.61 -8.20 -12.28
CA LEU A 146 -13.20 -8.40 -10.95
C LEU A 146 -14.70 -8.79 -11.00
N ASN A 147 -15.29 -8.92 -12.19
CA ASN A 147 -16.73 -9.09 -12.39
C ASN A 147 -17.58 -8.07 -11.61
N VAL A 148 -17.20 -6.78 -11.69
CA VAL A 148 -17.97 -5.68 -11.10
C VAL A 148 -19.20 -5.41 -11.96
N LYS A 149 -20.39 -5.35 -11.34
CA LYS A 149 -21.67 -5.23 -12.03
C LYS A 149 -21.92 -3.84 -12.64
N SER A 150 -21.32 -2.79 -12.08
CA SER A 150 -21.56 -1.40 -12.47
C SER A 150 -20.27 -0.64 -12.74
N LEU A 151 -20.20 0.07 -13.88
CA LEU A 151 -19.12 1.00 -14.19
C LEU A 151 -19.17 2.29 -13.36
N SER A 152 -20.25 2.56 -12.63
CA SER A 152 -20.34 3.73 -11.73
C SER A 152 -19.83 3.46 -10.30
N THR A 153 -19.45 2.21 -9.99
CA THR A 153 -18.83 1.87 -8.71
C THR A 153 -17.62 2.76 -8.47
N LYS A 154 -17.44 3.30 -7.26
CA LYS A 154 -16.29 4.17 -6.98
C LYS A 154 -15.06 3.31 -6.71
N CYS A 155 -13.88 3.80 -7.11
CA CYS A 155 -12.60 3.13 -6.83
C CYS A 155 -12.42 2.84 -5.33
N ILE A 156 -12.93 3.74 -4.49
CA ILE A 156 -12.83 3.65 -3.02
C ILE A 156 -13.66 2.54 -2.38
N GLU A 157 -14.58 1.91 -3.13
CA GLU A 157 -15.31 0.72 -2.65
C GLU A 157 -14.41 -0.52 -2.58
N CYS A 158 -13.23 -0.44 -3.23
CA CYS A 158 -12.22 -1.49 -3.25
C CYS A 158 -10.89 -0.96 -2.69
N HIS A 159 -10.38 0.14 -3.23
CA HIS A 159 -9.06 0.66 -2.91
C HIS A 159 -9.11 1.77 -1.85
N SER A 160 -8.28 1.69 -0.82
CA SER A 160 -8.07 2.83 0.09
C SER A 160 -7.20 3.89 -0.60
N PRO A 161 -7.58 5.17 -0.71
CA PRO A 161 -6.71 6.19 -1.29
C PRO A 161 -5.37 6.35 -0.55
N HIS A 162 -5.35 6.02 0.74
CA HIS A 162 -4.17 6.08 1.61
C HIS A 162 -3.38 4.76 1.65
N GLU A 163 -3.91 3.67 1.09
CA GLU A 163 -3.27 2.35 1.03
C GLU A 163 -3.85 1.58 -0.19
N PRO A 164 -3.64 2.06 -1.42
CA PRO A 164 -4.40 1.59 -2.58
C PRO A 164 -4.10 0.14 -2.95
N ILE A 165 -2.90 -0.35 -2.63
CA ILE A 165 -2.44 -1.66 -3.09
C ILE A 165 -2.47 -2.69 -1.93
N PHE A 166 -2.66 -2.24 -0.69
CA PHE A 166 -2.70 -3.10 0.50
C PHE A 166 -1.45 -3.99 0.59
N LEU A 167 -0.29 -3.33 0.66
CA LEU A 167 0.99 -4.03 0.70
C LEU A 167 1.15 -4.82 2.00
N LEU A 168 1.85 -5.96 1.88
CA LEU A 168 2.30 -6.78 3.00
C LEU A 168 3.66 -6.33 3.54
N THR A 169 4.40 -5.59 2.72
CA THR A 169 5.72 -5.06 3.05
C THR A 169 5.76 -3.64 2.55
N ASP A 170 6.16 -2.74 3.43
CA ASP A 170 6.28 -1.31 3.13
C ASP A 170 7.15 -1.09 1.89
N VAL A 171 6.80 -0.11 1.06
CA VAL A 171 7.52 0.17 -0.20
C VAL A 171 9.03 0.35 -0.01
N LYS A 172 9.45 0.98 1.10
CA LYS A 172 10.87 1.24 1.42
C LYS A 172 11.63 -0.03 1.80
N GLU A 173 10.94 -0.98 2.45
CA GLU A 173 11.48 -2.27 2.87
C GLU A 173 11.33 -3.36 1.81
N SER A 174 10.71 -3.02 0.67
CA SER A 174 10.49 -3.96 -0.42
C SER A 174 11.80 -4.36 -1.09
N ARG A 175 11.89 -5.63 -1.45
CA ARG A 175 13.11 -6.24 -2.00
C ARG A 175 13.40 -5.67 -3.39
N LEU A 176 14.67 -5.31 -3.63
CA LEU A 176 15.18 -5.05 -4.97
C LEU A 176 15.15 -6.33 -5.81
N HIS A 177 14.81 -6.17 -7.08
CA HIS A 177 14.64 -7.25 -8.04
C HIS A 177 15.24 -6.85 -9.40
N PRO A 178 15.88 -7.78 -10.14
CA PRO A 178 16.25 -7.53 -11.53
C PRO A 178 15.07 -7.00 -12.35
N ILE A 179 15.37 -6.23 -13.40
CA ILE A 179 14.35 -5.67 -14.28
C ILE A 179 13.38 -6.75 -14.79
N VAL A 180 12.08 -6.50 -14.67
CA VAL A 180 11.02 -7.35 -15.22
C VAL A 180 10.28 -6.55 -16.28
N TYR A 181 10.50 -6.89 -17.55
CA TYR A 181 9.81 -6.25 -18.67
C TYR A 181 8.35 -6.70 -18.74
N LYS A 182 7.44 -5.74 -18.88
CA LYS A 182 6.06 -6.01 -19.25
C LYS A 182 5.97 -5.99 -20.77
N CYS A 183 5.10 -6.81 -21.35
CA CYS A 183 4.85 -6.77 -22.79
C CYS A 183 4.45 -5.36 -23.24
N THR A 184 3.76 -4.61 -22.37
CA THR A 184 3.33 -3.23 -22.62
C THR A 184 4.45 -2.20 -22.63
N ASP A 185 5.66 -2.57 -22.24
CA ASP A 185 6.82 -1.67 -22.33
C ASP A 185 7.33 -1.57 -23.78
N CYS A 186 7.00 -2.54 -24.63
CA CYS A 186 7.35 -2.56 -26.05
C CYS A 186 6.12 -2.64 -26.99
N HIS A 187 4.98 -3.12 -26.50
CA HIS A 187 3.77 -3.35 -27.30
C HIS A 187 2.56 -2.58 -26.79
N ASP A 188 1.88 -1.84 -27.68
CA ASP A 188 0.66 -1.12 -27.33
C ASP A 188 -0.57 -2.02 -27.14
N LYS A 189 -0.53 -3.25 -27.68
CA LYS A 189 -1.63 -4.21 -27.67
C LYS A 189 -1.11 -5.60 -27.32
N LYS A 190 -2.01 -6.47 -26.83
CA LYS A 190 -1.70 -7.87 -26.59
C LYS A 190 -1.25 -8.52 -27.92
N PRO A 191 -0.05 -9.09 -27.99
CA PRO A 191 0.42 -9.80 -29.18
C PRO A 191 -0.48 -10.99 -29.51
N VAL A 192 -0.62 -11.30 -30.80
CA VAL A 192 -1.46 -12.42 -31.28
C VAL A 192 -0.66 -13.74 -31.30
N ARG A 193 0.66 -13.66 -31.43
CA ARG A 193 1.59 -14.80 -31.42
C ARG A 193 2.43 -14.78 -30.15
N ASP A 194 2.91 -15.96 -29.77
CA ASP A 194 3.88 -16.07 -28.68
C ASP A 194 5.21 -15.43 -29.11
N PHE A 195 5.90 -14.78 -28.18
CA PHE A 195 7.16 -14.11 -28.48
C PHE A 195 8.25 -15.09 -28.93
N ASN A 196 8.18 -16.36 -28.50
CA ASN A 196 9.10 -17.42 -28.93
C ASN A 196 8.90 -17.81 -30.42
N GLU A 197 7.76 -17.46 -31.01
CA GLU A 197 7.43 -17.75 -32.41
C GLU A 197 7.82 -16.61 -33.36
N VAL A 198 8.31 -15.49 -32.84
CA VAL A 198 8.66 -14.30 -33.62
C VAL A 198 10.18 -14.26 -33.83
N PRO A 199 10.67 -14.38 -35.08
CA PRO A 199 12.09 -14.21 -35.39
C PRO A 199 12.60 -12.86 -34.86
N ASP A 200 13.80 -12.87 -34.29
CA ASP A 200 14.50 -11.68 -33.77
C ASP A 200 13.78 -10.93 -32.63
N HIS A 201 12.78 -11.55 -31.98
CA HIS A 201 12.24 -10.99 -30.75
C HIS A 201 13.29 -11.00 -29.63
N PRO A 202 13.50 -9.89 -28.89
CA PRO A 202 14.42 -9.87 -27.76
C PRO A 202 14.09 -10.97 -26.75
N LYS A 203 15.11 -11.67 -26.24
CA LYS A 203 14.89 -12.69 -25.21
C LYS A 203 14.34 -12.03 -23.94
N ILE A 204 13.18 -12.49 -23.49
CA ILE A 204 12.56 -12.01 -22.25
C ILE A 204 12.83 -13.04 -21.16
N PHE A 205 13.36 -12.58 -20.03
CA PHE A 205 13.49 -13.40 -18.83
C PHE A 205 12.12 -13.57 -18.18
N GLU A 206 11.75 -14.81 -17.92
CA GLU A 206 10.50 -15.17 -17.26
C GLU A 206 10.74 -15.49 -15.78
N CYS A 207 9.68 -15.42 -14.98
CA CYS A 207 9.74 -15.76 -13.55
C CYS A 207 10.32 -17.16 -13.31
N LYS A 208 10.00 -18.12 -14.20
CA LYS A 208 10.41 -19.53 -14.08
C LYS A 208 11.91 -19.74 -14.23
N ASP A 209 12.62 -18.81 -14.88
CA ASP A 209 14.06 -18.90 -15.09
C ASP A 209 14.83 -18.83 -13.76
N CYS A 210 14.26 -18.13 -12.77
CA CYS A 210 14.83 -18.01 -11.42
C CYS A 210 13.96 -18.68 -10.33
N HIS A 211 12.65 -18.86 -10.58
CA HIS A 211 11.68 -19.33 -9.59
C HIS A 211 10.91 -20.57 -10.05
N SER A 212 11.58 -21.49 -10.76
CA SER A 212 10.98 -22.69 -11.36
C SER A 212 10.06 -23.47 -10.43
N ASP A 213 10.48 -23.71 -9.19
CA ASP A 213 9.73 -24.50 -8.20
C ASP A 213 8.46 -23.78 -7.72
N ILE A 214 8.56 -22.45 -7.56
CA ILE A 214 7.42 -21.63 -7.17
C ILE A 214 6.40 -21.62 -8.30
N VAL A 215 6.85 -21.37 -9.54
CA VAL A 215 6.00 -21.32 -10.73
C VAL A 215 5.29 -22.66 -10.94
N LYS A 216 6.01 -23.78 -10.93
CA LYS A 216 5.40 -25.13 -11.02
C LYS A 216 4.32 -25.33 -9.97
N SER A 217 4.59 -24.95 -8.71
CA SER A 217 3.58 -25.12 -7.67
C SER A 217 2.41 -24.13 -7.79
N PHE A 218 2.59 -22.95 -8.39
CA PHE A 218 1.51 -22.00 -8.65
C PHE A 218 0.59 -22.54 -9.76
N ASP A 219 1.16 -23.09 -10.82
CA ASP A 219 0.45 -23.64 -11.99
C ASP A 219 -0.45 -24.83 -11.65
N GLU A 220 -0.22 -25.49 -10.51
CA GLU A 220 -1.07 -26.59 -10.03
C GLU A 220 -2.23 -26.12 -9.15
N ARG A 221 -2.32 -24.83 -8.82
CA ARG A 221 -3.23 -24.31 -7.78
C ARG A 221 -4.35 -23.43 -8.32
N PRO A 222 -5.48 -23.25 -7.59
CA PRO A 222 -6.67 -22.60 -8.14
C PRO A 222 -6.49 -21.20 -8.75
N HIS A 223 -5.51 -20.43 -8.27
CA HIS A 223 -5.29 -19.05 -8.69
C HIS A 223 -4.69 -18.90 -10.10
N HIS A 224 -3.87 -19.84 -10.58
CA HIS A 224 -3.14 -19.68 -11.85
C HIS A 224 -4.05 -19.46 -13.07
N LYS A 225 -5.26 -20.02 -13.02
CA LYS A 225 -6.22 -19.94 -14.14
C LYS A 225 -6.76 -18.53 -14.36
N TYR A 226 -6.66 -17.66 -13.35
CA TYR A 226 -7.38 -16.39 -13.34
C TYR A 226 -6.48 -15.19 -13.04
N VAL A 227 -5.38 -15.37 -12.32
CA VAL A 227 -4.47 -14.27 -11.97
C VAL A 227 -3.03 -14.61 -12.34
N GLU A 228 -2.25 -13.57 -12.65
CA GLU A 228 -0.82 -13.71 -12.91
C GLU A 228 -0.02 -13.57 -11.61
N CYS A 229 1.24 -14.02 -11.62
CA CYS A 229 2.18 -13.75 -10.52
C CYS A 229 2.20 -12.26 -10.14
N ARG A 230 2.15 -11.38 -11.16
CA ARG A 230 2.18 -9.92 -11.00
C ARG A 230 0.93 -9.32 -10.38
N THR A 231 -0.16 -10.06 -10.27
CA THR A 231 -1.36 -9.60 -9.54
C THR A 231 -1.06 -9.46 -8.04
N CYS A 232 -0.25 -10.37 -7.50
CA CYS A 232 0.15 -10.38 -6.09
C CYS A 232 1.59 -9.86 -5.88
N HIS A 233 2.44 -9.94 -6.90
CA HIS A 233 3.84 -9.49 -6.87
C HIS A 233 4.03 -8.34 -7.85
N LEU A 234 3.75 -7.12 -7.40
CA LEU A 234 3.82 -5.94 -8.26
C LEU A 234 5.25 -5.45 -8.40
N PHE A 235 5.71 -5.39 -9.65
CA PHE A 235 7.01 -4.82 -9.98
C PHE A 235 6.89 -3.31 -10.27
N HIS A 236 7.73 -2.52 -9.59
CA HIS A 236 7.90 -1.10 -9.84
C HIS A 236 9.34 -0.82 -10.29
N LYS A 237 9.48 -0.27 -11.50
CA LYS A 237 10.78 0.08 -12.08
C LYS A 237 11.37 1.28 -11.33
N GLU A 238 12.64 1.19 -10.93
CA GLU A 238 13.39 2.30 -10.33
C GLU A 238 14.33 2.93 -11.37
N ASN A 239 14.94 2.07 -12.19
CA ASN A 239 15.77 2.47 -13.33
C ASN A 239 15.83 1.31 -14.35
N GLU A 240 16.72 1.42 -15.35
CA GLU A 240 16.85 0.46 -16.45
C GLU A 240 17.37 -0.94 -16.06
N THR A 241 17.90 -1.12 -14.84
CA THR A 241 18.53 -2.39 -14.42
C THR A 241 17.85 -3.04 -13.22
N VAL A 242 17.17 -2.25 -12.39
CA VAL A 242 16.57 -2.71 -11.13
C VAL A 242 15.20 -2.08 -10.89
N GLY A 243 14.35 -2.82 -10.20
CA GLY A 243 13.13 -2.30 -9.60
C GLY A 243 12.85 -2.93 -8.24
N ARG A 244 11.73 -2.56 -7.65
CA ARG A 244 11.23 -3.14 -6.39
C ARG A 244 10.07 -4.08 -6.65
N MET A 245 10.04 -5.16 -5.88
CA MET A 245 8.93 -6.10 -5.89
C MET A 245 8.06 -5.89 -4.65
N TYR A 246 6.89 -5.30 -4.85
CA TYR A 246 5.86 -5.15 -3.82
C TYR A 246 5.04 -6.43 -3.68
N LYS A 247 4.68 -6.79 -2.45
CA LYS A 247 3.89 -8.00 -2.16
C LYS A 247 2.50 -7.60 -1.69
N ASN A 248 1.48 -7.94 -2.46
CA ASN A 248 0.08 -7.75 -2.10
C ASN A 248 -0.42 -9.03 -1.42
N GLY A 249 0.08 -9.26 -0.21
CA GLY A 249 -0.29 -10.42 0.60
C GLY A 249 -1.14 -10.07 1.82
N ASN A 250 -1.56 -8.80 1.93
CA ASN A 250 -2.40 -8.33 3.02
C ASN A 250 -3.81 -8.91 2.90
N ALA A 251 -4.46 -9.22 4.02
CA ALA A 251 -5.85 -9.68 4.06
C ALA A 251 -6.80 -8.76 3.30
N LYS A 252 -6.60 -7.43 3.38
CA LYS A 252 -7.40 -6.44 2.62
C LYS A 252 -7.28 -6.62 1.11
N PHE A 253 -6.10 -6.99 0.62
CA PHE A 253 -5.90 -7.31 -0.80
C PHE A 253 -6.72 -8.54 -1.19
N CYS A 254 -6.67 -9.62 -0.40
CA CYS A 254 -7.46 -10.82 -0.67
C CYS A 254 -8.97 -10.51 -0.71
N LEU A 255 -9.43 -9.65 0.19
CA LEU A 255 -10.82 -9.21 0.30
C LEU A 255 -11.29 -8.37 -0.91
N LEU A 256 -10.38 -7.71 -1.65
CA LEU A 256 -10.73 -7.07 -2.92
C LEU A 256 -11.45 -8.03 -3.86
N CYS A 257 -10.99 -9.27 -3.93
CA CYS A 257 -11.58 -10.30 -4.76
C CYS A 257 -12.61 -11.14 -3.99
N HIS A 258 -12.30 -11.55 -2.76
CA HIS A 258 -13.07 -12.58 -2.06
C HIS A 258 -14.16 -12.04 -1.14
N GLU A 259 -14.15 -10.77 -0.74
CA GLU A 259 -15.23 -10.23 0.10
C GLU A 259 -16.52 -10.13 -0.69
N LYS A 260 -17.61 -10.68 -0.13
CA LYS A 260 -18.95 -10.53 -0.68
C LYS A 260 -19.41 -9.07 -0.57
N LYS A 261 -19.85 -8.52 -1.70
CA LYS A 261 -20.40 -7.17 -1.85
C LYS A 261 -21.46 -7.20 -2.94
N ASP A 262 -22.49 -6.37 -2.80
CA ASP A 262 -23.63 -6.35 -3.73
C ASP A 262 -23.22 -6.06 -5.18
N PHE A 263 -22.19 -5.22 -5.35
CA PHE A 263 -21.66 -4.84 -6.67
C PHE A 263 -20.73 -5.87 -7.32
N LYS A 264 -20.40 -6.98 -6.62
CA LYS A 264 -19.56 -8.07 -7.16
C LYS A 264 -20.44 -9.26 -7.58
N SER A 265 -19.96 -10.05 -8.53
CA SER A 265 -20.59 -11.33 -8.90
C SER A 265 -20.52 -12.36 -7.76
N ASP A 266 -21.62 -13.08 -7.54
CA ASP A 266 -21.69 -14.17 -6.54
C ASP A 266 -21.05 -15.48 -7.03
N LYS A 267 -20.79 -15.60 -8.34
CA LYS A 267 -20.35 -16.85 -8.97
C LYS A 267 -18.83 -17.02 -8.98
N TYR A 268 -18.08 -15.94 -9.20
CA TYR A 268 -16.63 -16.01 -9.33
C TYR A 268 -15.93 -14.67 -9.04
N PRO A 269 -14.82 -14.65 -8.29
CA PRO A 269 -14.22 -15.75 -7.52
C PRO A 269 -15.06 -16.14 -6.29
N PRO A 270 -14.75 -17.25 -5.58
CA PRO A 270 -15.48 -17.65 -4.37
C PRO A 270 -15.57 -16.51 -3.37
N LYS A 271 -16.80 -16.19 -2.93
CA LYS A 271 -17.05 -15.08 -2.02
C LYS A 271 -17.17 -15.58 -0.58
N ILE A 272 -16.64 -14.78 0.34
CA ILE A 272 -16.75 -14.98 1.77
C ILE A 272 -17.49 -13.81 2.39
N GLU A 273 -18.31 -14.12 3.38
CA GLU A 273 -18.87 -13.11 4.28
C GLU A 273 -17.77 -12.67 5.25
N TRP A 274 -17.51 -11.37 5.31
CA TRP A 274 -16.47 -10.80 6.18
C TRP A 274 -17.10 -9.88 7.22
N PRO A 275 -16.71 -9.95 8.51
CA PRO A 275 -15.64 -10.76 9.10
C PRO A 275 -16.10 -12.15 9.62
N SER A 276 -17.27 -12.66 9.22
CA SER A 276 -17.80 -13.92 9.74
C SER A 276 -16.97 -15.15 9.35
N HIS A 277 -16.29 -15.11 8.19
CA HIS A 277 -15.38 -16.17 7.73
C HIS A 277 -14.29 -16.55 8.75
N LEU A 278 -13.83 -15.60 9.57
CA LEU A 278 -12.84 -15.87 10.62
C LEU A 278 -13.39 -16.66 11.81
N GLY A 279 -14.71 -16.84 11.90
CA GLY A 279 -15.36 -17.52 13.01
C GLY A 279 -15.00 -16.88 14.35
N ASN A 280 -14.24 -17.60 15.17
CA ASN A 280 -13.83 -17.15 16.50
C ASN A 280 -12.51 -16.34 16.52
N LEU A 281 -11.80 -16.25 15.39
CA LEU A 281 -10.52 -15.53 15.25
C LEU A 281 -10.70 -14.03 15.01
N LYS A 282 -11.91 -13.48 15.17
CA LYS A 282 -12.25 -12.08 14.86
C LYS A 282 -11.37 -11.04 15.58
N PHE A 283 -10.79 -11.40 16.73
CA PHE A 283 -9.89 -10.51 17.48
C PHE A 283 -8.54 -10.27 16.76
N LEU A 284 -8.13 -11.15 15.84
CA LEU A 284 -6.87 -11.04 15.09
C LEU A 284 -6.96 -10.12 13.87
N VAL A 285 -8.17 -9.76 13.42
CA VAL A 285 -8.42 -8.96 12.19
C VAL A 285 -7.61 -7.67 12.14
N ASN A 286 -7.48 -7.01 13.28
CA ASN A 286 -6.85 -5.70 13.36
C ASN A 286 -5.34 -5.77 13.62
N VAL A 287 -4.80 -6.98 13.83
CA VAL A 287 -3.44 -7.17 14.35
C VAL A 287 -2.57 -7.88 13.32
N ASP A 288 -3.14 -8.83 12.55
CA ASP A 288 -2.38 -9.60 11.58
C ASP A 288 -2.89 -9.42 10.15
N GLN A 289 -2.11 -8.69 9.37
CA GLN A 289 -2.36 -8.47 7.95
C GLN A 289 -2.10 -9.72 7.10
N ARG A 290 -1.41 -10.74 7.61
CA ARG A 290 -1.07 -12.00 6.91
C ARG A 290 -2.05 -13.13 7.17
N ILE A 291 -3.08 -12.92 7.98
CA ILE A 291 -3.98 -13.99 8.46
C ILE A 291 -4.52 -14.90 7.35
N CYS A 292 -4.79 -14.36 6.16
CA CYS A 292 -5.22 -15.16 5.01
C CYS A 292 -4.12 -16.13 4.54
N LEU A 293 -2.86 -15.68 4.49
CA LEU A 293 -1.72 -16.50 4.06
C LEU A 293 -1.41 -17.62 5.06
N ASP A 294 -1.61 -17.38 6.36
CA ASP A 294 -1.34 -18.40 7.38
C ASP A 294 -2.20 -19.66 7.20
N CYS A 295 -3.44 -19.49 6.72
CA CYS A 295 -4.35 -20.59 6.41
C CYS A 295 -4.34 -21.01 4.92
N HIS A 296 -4.23 -20.04 3.99
CA HIS A 296 -4.46 -20.26 2.56
C HIS A 296 -3.19 -20.23 1.70
N SER A 297 -1.99 -20.05 2.26
CA SER A 297 -0.74 -20.04 1.48
C SER A 297 -0.59 -21.26 0.56
N ASN A 298 -0.92 -22.45 1.07
CA ASN A 298 -0.86 -23.69 0.29
C ASN A 298 -1.86 -23.75 -0.88
N GLN A 299 -2.86 -22.87 -0.92
CA GLN A 299 -3.80 -22.71 -2.05
C GLN A 299 -3.30 -21.72 -3.11
N ILE A 300 -2.21 -21.00 -2.84
CA ILE A 300 -1.61 -20.03 -3.76
C ILE A 300 -0.36 -20.62 -4.42
N HIS A 301 0.55 -21.19 -3.62
CA HIS A 301 1.98 -20.86 -3.58
C HIS A 301 2.74 -21.78 -2.62
N LYS A 302 3.82 -22.47 -3.00
CA LYS A 302 4.70 -23.07 -1.99
C LYS A 302 5.39 -21.89 -1.34
N MET A 303 4.97 -21.56 -0.13
CA MET A 303 5.46 -20.41 0.63
C MET A 303 6.16 -20.94 1.88
N ASN A 304 7.38 -20.49 2.12
CA ASN A 304 8.03 -20.73 3.40
C ASN A 304 7.62 -19.63 4.37
N LEU A 305 6.50 -19.83 5.07
CA LEU A 305 6.01 -18.89 6.08
C LEU A 305 6.77 -18.99 7.42
N LYS A 306 7.70 -19.96 7.58
CA LYS A 306 8.34 -20.27 8.87
C LYS A 306 9.38 -19.24 9.35
N ALA A 307 9.52 -18.10 8.69
CA ALA A 307 10.40 -17.02 9.13
C ALA A 307 9.58 -15.79 9.56
N ASN A 308 9.28 -15.72 10.85
CA ASN A 308 9.03 -14.47 11.60
C ASN A 308 7.65 -13.77 11.50
N SER A 309 6.54 -14.49 11.48
CA SER A 309 5.28 -13.90 11.99
C SER A 309 4.71 -14.81 13.06
N ASN A 310 4.97 -14.45 14.31
CA ASN A 310 4.17 -14.97 15.42
C ASN A 310 2.77 -14.37 15.24
N PRO A 311 1.71 -15.16 14.97
CA PRO A 311 0.34 -14.63 14.84
C PRO A 311 -0.19 -14.11 16.18
N HIS A 312 0.61 -14.22 17.24
CA HIS A 312 0.32 -13.73 18.57
C HIS A 312 1.11 -12.45 18.89
N PRO A 313 0.60 -11.57 19.77
CA PRO A 313 1.32 -10.40 20.27
C PRO A 313 2.72 -10.74 20.79
N ASN A 314 3.66 -9.78 20.75
CA ASN A 314 5.06 -9.98 21.16
C ASN A 314 5.23 -10.52 22.59
N ASN A 315 4.26 -10.30 23.48
CA ASN A 315 4.23 -10.75 24.88
C ASN A 315 3.30 -11.96 25.11
N TRP A 316 2.91 -12.67 24.06
CA TRP A 316 1.94 -13.79 24.10
C TRP A 316 2.19 -14.80 25.22
N LYS A 317 3.46 -15.17 25.47
CA LYS A 317 3.83 -16.12 26.54
C LYS A 317 3.25 -15.73 27.91
N PHE A 318 3.09 -14.44 28.19
CA PHE A 318 2.56 -13.95 29.47
C PHE A 318 1.09 -13.57 29.41
N GLU A 319 0.60 -13.17 28.23
CA GLU A 319 -0.77 -12.68 28.06
C GLU A 319 -1.77 -13.74 27.64
N HIS A 320 -1.33 -14.88 27.07
CA HIS A 320 -2.23 -15.92 26.56
C HIS A 320 -3.22 -16.43 27.62
N LYS A 321 -2.84 -16.43 28.90
CA LYS A 321 -3.73 -16.76 30.03
C LYS A 321 -5.01 -15.93 30.06
N LYS A 322 -4.97 -14.67 29.63
CA LYS A 322 -6.15 -13.77 29.58
C LYS A 322 -7.17 -14.24 28.56
N TYR A 323 -6.72 -14.91 27.49
CA TYR A 323 -7.55 -15.42 26.41
C TYR A 323 -8.05 -16.85 26.68
N VAL A 324 -7.37 -17.62 27.54
CA VAL A 324 -7.76 -18.97 27.95
C VAL A 324 -8.66 -18.97 29.20
N ASN A 325 -8.42 -18.07 30.17
CA ASN A 325 -9.15 -18.00 31.44
C ASN A 325 -10.35 -17.05 31.43
N ALA A 326 -10.72 -16.48 30.29
CA ALA A 326 -11.93 -15.67 30.18
C ALA A 326 -13.17 -16.55 30.38
N LYS A 327 -13.61 -16.69 31.65
CA LYS A 327 -14.89 -17.29 32.03
C LYS A 327 -16.03 -16.48 31.41
N SER A 328 -16.44 -16.81 30.17
CA SER A 328 -17.86 -16.74 29.71
C SER A 328 -18.07 -16.87 28.21
N ASP A 329 -17.06 -16.82 27.34
CA ASP A 329 -17.29 -17.04 25.91
C ASP A 329 -16.56 -18.30 25.44
N VAL A 330 -17.30 -19.41 25.43
CA VAL A 330 -16.93 -20.70 24.85
C VAL A 330 -16.23 -20.52 23.48
N LYS A 331 -16.54 -19.45 22.75
CA LYS A 331 -15.92 -19.05 21.48
C LYS A 331 -14.39 -18.85 21.52
N GLN A 332 -13.78 -18.38 22.61
CA GLN A 332 -12.34 -18.03 22.60
C GLN A 332 -11.42 -19.26 22.68
N VAL A 333 -11.78 -20.30 23.45
CA VAL A 333 -10.99 -21.53 23.59
C VAL A 333 -11.01 -22.36 22.30
N TYR A 334 -12.12 -22.36 21.55
CA TYR A 334 -12.19 -23.01 20.23
C TYR A 334 -11.35 -22.30 19.15
N ALA A 335 -10.99 -21.03 19.34
CA ALA A 335 -10.21 -20.27 18.35
C ALA A 335 -8.76 -20.79 18.21
N CYS A 336 -8.13 -21.20 19.32
CA CYS A 336 -6.76 -21.72 19.31
C CYS A 336 -6.67 -23.08 18.60
N GLY A 337 -7.73 -23.90 18.75
CA GLY A 337 -7.83 -25.25 18.19
C GLY A 337 -7.81 -25.34 16.66
N PHE A 338 -7.96 -24.21 15.96
CA PHE A 338 -7.88 -24.15 14.50
C PHE A 338 -6.44 -24.24 13.98
N CYS A 339 -5.49 -23.74 14.75
CA CYS A 339 -4.07 -23.75 14.39
C CYS A 339 -3.23 -24.67 15.30
N HIS A 340 -3.70 -24.92 16.52
CA HIS A 340 -3.00 -25.68 17.54
C HIS A 340 -3.81 -26.91 17.96
N THR A 341 -3.09 -27.96 18.31
CA THR A 341 -3.61 -29.17 18.92
C THR A 341 -3.46 -29.10 20.43
N LYS A 342 -4.12 -30.01 21.17
CA LYS A 342 -3.85 -30.17 22.61
C LYS A 342 -2.37 -30.43 22.91
N ASN A 343 -1.65 -31.06 21.97
CA ASN A 343 -0.23 -31.36 22.12
C ASN A 343 0.62 -30.08 22.21
N ASP A 344 0.24 -29.01 21.52
CA ASP A 344 0.95 -27.74 21.57
C ASP A 344 0.87 -27.09 22.97
N CYS A 345 -0.30 -27.19 23.62
CA CYS A 345 -0.46 -26.78 25.02
C CYS A 345 0.41 -27.63 25.95
N TYR A 346 0.41 -28.96 25.77
CA TYR A 346 1.20 -29.87 26.60
C TYR A 346 2.71 -29.67 26.43
N ASN A 347 3.18 -29.44 25.20
CA ASN A 347 4.58 -29.20 24.89
C ASN A 347 5.12 -27.94 25.59
N CYS A 348 4.28 -26.91 25.73
CA CYS A 348 4.64 -25.72 26.45
C CYS A 348 4.52 -25.91 27.96
N HIS A 349 3.32 -26.21 28.47
CA HIS A 349 3.02 -26.18 29.90
C HIS A 349 3.80 -27.22 30.68
N GLN A 350 3.80 -28.49 30.27
CA GLN A 350 4.53 -29.61 30.91
C GLN A 350 4.31 -29.82 32.43
N VAL A 351 3.63 -28.89 33.09
CA VAL A 351 3.10 -28.86 34.45
C VAL A 351 1.63 -28.45 34.37
N GLU A 352 0.84 -28.82 35.38
CA GLU A 352 -0.58 -28.52 35.44
C GLU A 352 -0.81 -27.04 35.77
N ILE A 353 -1.67 -26.36 35.01
CA ILE A 353 -1.94 -24.92 35.13
C ILE A 353 -3.47 -24.69 34.99
N PRO A 354 -4.12 -23.83 35.81
CA PRO A 354 -3.55 -23.06 36.92
C PRO A 354 -3.01 -23.97 38.03
N HIS A 355 -1.87 -23.60 38.62
CA HIS A 355 -1.34 -24.28 39.79
C HIS A 355 -2.37 -24.21 40.93
N SER A 356 -2.47 -25.26 41.75
CA SER A 356 -3.31 -25.24 42.95
C SER A 356 -2.82 -24.17 43.95
N GLU A 357 -3.72 -23.71 44.83
CA GLU A 357 -3.37 -22.73 45.87
C GLU A 357 -2.22 -23.23 46.77
N ASP A 358 -2.21 -24.53 47.07
CA ASP A 358 -1.18 -25.16 47.89
C ASP A 358 0.06 -25.60 47.10
N PHE A 359 0.17 -25.27 45.81
CA PHE A 359 1.23 -25.80 44.96
C PHE A 359 2.63 -25.49 45.52
N ILE A 360 2.86 -24.28 46.01
CA ILE A 360 4.16 -23.88 46.59
C ILE A 360 4.53 -24.71 47.83
N GLN A 361 3.54 -25.02 48.68
CA GLN A 361 3.77 -25.67 49.97
C GLN A 361 3.76 -27.20 49.87
N GLY A 362 2.95 -27.77 48.97
CA GLY A 362 2.71 -29.22 48.92
C GLY A 362 3.21 -29.94 47.67
N GLY A 363 3.40 -29.26 46.54
CA GLY A 363 3.67 -29.92 45.25
C GLY A 363 4.87 -29.42 44.45
N HIS A 364 5.35 -28.20 44.75
CA HIS A 364 6.37 -27.51 43.96
C HIS A 364 7.69 -28.31 43.95
N LYS A 365 8.17 -28.72 45.12
CA LYS A 365 9.46 -29.42 45.28
C LYS A 365 9.53 -30.68 44.41
N ASP A 366 8.48 -31.49 44.44
CA ASP A 366 8.42 -32.76 43.72
C ASP A 366 8.31 -32.55 42.21
N VAL A 367 7.56 -31.54 41.78
CA VAL A 367 7.44 -31.17 40.37
C VAL A 367 8.77 -30.63 39.83
N VAL A 368 9.48 -29.78 40.58
CA VAL A 368 10.81 -29.29 40.18
C VAL A 368 11.83 -30.42 40.14
N ALA A 369 11.80 -31.35 41.10
CA ALA A 369 12.68 -32.52 41.09
C ALA A 369 12.42 -33.43 39.86
N LYS A 370 11.15 -33.60 39.47
CA LYS A 370 10.76 -34.49 38.37
C LYS A 370 10.87 -33.87 36.97
N LYS A 371 10.61 -32.57 36.84
CA LYS A 371 10.50 -31.87 35.54
C LYS A 371 11.66 -30.90 35.27
N GLY A 372 12.41 -30.51 36.30
CA GLY A 372 13.52 -29.57 36.23
C GLY A 372 13.08 -28.11 36.19
N LYS A 373 13.92 -27.23 36.75
CA LYS A 373 13.65 -25.77 36.84
C LYS A 373 13.41 -25.06 35.50
N GLN A 374 13.89 -25.64 34.39
CA GLN A 374 13.74 -25.08 33.05
C GLN A 374 12.28 -25.02 32.59
N VAL A 375 11.43 -25.95 33.06
CA VAL A 375 10.00 -25.92 32.74
C VAL A 375 9.33 -24.69 33.37
N CYS A 376 9.76 -24.30 34.57
CA CYS A 376 9.26 -23.12 35.27
C CYS A 376 9.72 -21.81 34.61
N ALA A 377 10.95 -21.79 34.06
CA ALA A 377 11.53 -20.64 33.37
C ALA A 377 10.79 -20.24 32.09
N LYS A 378 9.87 -21.08 31.59
CA LYS A 378 8.99 -20.74 30.47
C LYS A 378 7.96 -19.67 30.82
N CYS A 379 7.61 -19.54 32.10
CA CYS A 379 6.56 -18.64 32.60
C CYS A 379 7.05 -17.69 33.71
N HIS A 380 8.07 -18.10 34.47
CA HIS A 380 8.62 -17.33 35.59
C HIS A 380 10.04 -16.86 35.27
N ASN A 381 10.38 -15.64 35.67
CA ASN A 381 11.75 -15.14 35.59
C ASN A 381 12.58 -15.61 36.79
N GLN A 382 13.89 -15.33 36.75
CA GLN A 382 14.80 -15.72 37.83
C GLN A 382 14.47 -15.01 39.16
N ASP A 383 13.99 -13.76 39.08
CA ASP A 383 13.59 -12.98 40.26
C ASP A 383 12.45 -13.63 41.03
N PHE A 384 11.53 -14.31 40.33
CA PHE A 384 10.44 -15.05 40.97
C PHE A 384 10.97 -16.18 41.86
N CYS A 385 12.01 -16.90 41.41
CA CYS A 385 12.63 -17.95 42.21
C CYS A 385 13.38 -17.37 43.43
N ALA A 386 14.02 -16.21 43.26
CA ALA A 386 14.80 -15.55 44.31
C ALA A 386 13.96 -15.03 45.50
N GLN A 387 12.63 -15.02 45.37
CA GLN A 387 11.75 -14.63 46.48
C GLN A 387 11.72 -15.66 47.62
N CYS A 388 12.15 -16.89 47.38
CA CYS A 388 12.09 -17.98 48.36
C CYS A 388 13.36 -18.86 48.41
N HIS A 389 14.28 -18.73 47.45
CA HIS A 389 15.55 -19.46 47.33
C HIS A 389 16.71 -18.47 47.27
#